data_AF-A0A2H1VJN7-F1
#
_entry.id   AF-A0A2H1VJN7-F1
#
_cell.length_a   1.000
_cell.length_b   1.000
_cell.length_c   1.000
_cell.angle_alpha   90.00
_cell.angle_beta   90.00
_cell.angle_gamma   90.00
#
_symmetry.space_group_name_H-M   'P 1'
#
loop_
_entity.id
_entity.type
_entity.pdbx_description
1 polymer ?
#
loop_
_entity_poly.entity_id
_entity_poly.type
_entity_poly.pdbx_seq_one_letter_code
_entity_poly.pdbx_strand_id
1 'polypeptide(L)'
;VKLEQVLDKLRSNPKTRDWLNDPEYCKIVEKIVQNPFDVQRLGNMLEDKRVLTTISIMFGLDAQMPMDVDPPAPEKKTEEPPKKQEPEKPKYDDLPENRRLALQEKDQGNECYKKKDFDNALKHYQKAVEHDPTDITFYTNMAAVYFEQKEYEKCIKECEKAIDIGRENRADFKLIAKAFTRIGNAYKKMEQWKLAKTYFEKSMSEHRTPEIKTLLSEVERRIVEEEKKAYIDPVKAEQEKELGNDFFKKGDYSTAVKHYTEAIKRNPDDPKLYSNRAACYTKLAAFDLGLKDCDQCCKLDPKFIKGWIRKGKILQGMQQHSKALTAYQKALELDPSNGEALEGYRACSTQLNSNPEEVRKRAMADPEVQQILRDPAMRCILEQMQQDPHALQDHLKNPDIAAKIQKLLESGLIAIH
;
A
#
# COMPACT_ATOMS: atom_id res chain seq x y z
N VAL A 1 -23.39 22.52 -2.99
CA VAL A 1 -24.11 23.39 -3.95
C VAL A 1 -25.59 23.33 -3.60
N LYS A 2 -26.33 24.45 -3.59
CA LYS A 2 -27.78 24.39 -3.28
C LYS A 2 -28.52 23.75 -4.46
N LEU A 3 -29.45 22.84 -4.18
CA LEU A 3 -30.21 22.07 -5.19
C LEU A 3 -30.87 22.97 -6.24
N GLU A 4 -31.47 24.09 -5.82
CA GLU A 4 -32.12 25.06 -6.70
C GLU A 4 -31.15 25.63 -7.76
N GLN A 5 -29.91 25.93 -7.39
CA GLN A 5 -28.90 26.46 -8.32
C GLN A 5 -28.48 25.44 -9.38
N VAL A 6 -28.50 24.15 -9.05
CA VAL A 6 -28.19 23.07 -10.01
C VAL A 6 -29.37 22.86 -10.95
N LEU A 7 -30.59 22.87 -10.42
CA LEU A 7 -31.81 22.75 -11.23
C LEU A 7 -31.94 23.92 -12.22
N ASP A 8 -31.62 25.14 -11.81
CA ASP A 8 -31.65 26.31 -12.69
C ASP A 8 -30.65 26.20 -13.84
N LYS A 9 -29.43 25.70 -13.57
CA LYS A 9 -28.43 25.42 -14.62
C LYS A 9 -28.84 24.29 -15.56
N LEU A 10 -29.55 23.28 -15.05
CA LEU A 10 -30.06 22.19 -15.89
C LEU A 10 -31.29 22.63 -16.70
N ARG A 11 -32.08 23.60 -16.22
CA ARG A 11 -33.20 24.21 -16.98
C ARG A 11 -32.71 25.12 -18.10
N SER A 12 -31.58 25.81 -17.90
CA SER A 12 -31.03 26.72 -18.90
C SER A 12 -30.27 26.01 -20.02
N ASN A 13 -29.83 24.76 -19.80
CA ASN A 13 -29.16 23.98 -20.84
C ASN A 13 -30.19 23.24 -21.74
N PRO A 14 -30.15 23.43 -23.07
CA PRO A 14 -31.12 22.84 -24.00
C PRO A 14 -31.21 21.32 -23.94
N LYS A 15 -30.12 20.62 -23.58
CA LYS A 15 -30.08 19.15 -23.55
C LYS A 15 -30.70 18.56 -22.29
N THR A 16 -30.61 19.26 -21.17
CA THR A 16 -31.05 18.74 -19.86
C THR A 16 -32.40 19.27 -19.41
N ARG A 17 -32.91 20.32 -20.07
CA ARG A 17 -34.20 20.93 -19.73
C ARG A 17 -35.36 19.94 -19.81
N ASP A 18 -35.40 19.11 -20.85
CA ASP A 18 -36.50 18.17 -21.07
C ASP A 18 -36.44 16.96 -20.12
N TRP A 19 -35.25 16.64 -19.59
CA TRP A 19 -35.08 15.56 -18.61
C TRP A 19 -35.67 15.91 -17.25
N LEU A 20 -35.80 17.20 -16.93
CA LEU A 20 -36.42 17.66 -15.68
C LEU A 20 -37.94 17.44 -15.64
N ASN A 21 -38.55 17.02 -16.75
CA ASN A 21 -39.95 16.59 -16.78
C ASN A 21 -40.13 15.14 -16.30
N ASP A 22 -39.04 14.37 -16.16
CA ASP A 22 -39.05 12.99 -15.64
C ASP A 22 -38.87 13.00 -14.10
N PRO A 23 -39.89 12.55 -13.33
CA PRO A 23 -39.83 12.52 -11.87
C PRO A 23 -38.69 11.64 -11.31
N GLU A 24 -38.30 10.57 -12.02
CA GLU A 24 -37.22 9.68 -11.57
C GLU A 24 -35.85 10.34 -11.77
N TYR A 25 -35.65 11.10 -12.85
CA TYR A 25 -34.44 11.87 -13.08
C TYR A 25 -34.25 12.98 -12.03
N CYS A 26 -35.32 13.68 -11.65
CA CYS A 26 -35.26 14.69 -10.58
C CYS A 26 -34.78 14.11 -9.24
N LYS A 27 -35.23 12.90 -8.86
CA LYS A 27 -34.73 12.18 -7.67
C LYS A 27 -33.25 11.81 -7.77
N ILE A 28 -32.76 11.51 -8.97
CA ILE A 28 -31.34 11.22 -9.21
C ILE A 28 -30.51 12.49 -9.03
N VAL A 29 -30.95 13.63 -9.59
CA VAL A 29 -30.27 14.94 -9.41
C VAL A 29 -30.22 15.33 -7.94
N GLU A 30 -31.30 15.15 -7.18
CA GLU A 30 -31.33 15.40 -5.73
C GLU A 30 -30.27 14.58 -4.98
N LYS A 31 -30.17 13.28 -5.28
CA LYS A 31 -29.18 12.39 -4.66
C LYS A 31 -27.74 12.79 -5.01
N ILE A 32 -27.48 13.21 -6.25
CA ILE A 32 -26.17 13.68 -6.70
C ILE A 32 -25.77 14.97 -5.98
N VAL A 33 -26.71 15.92 -5.80
CA VAL A 33 -26.44 17.18 -5.09
C VAL A 33 -26.18 16.95 -3.61
N GLN A 34 -26.84 15.97 -2.98
CA GLN A 34 -26.62 15.63 -1.57
C GLN A 34 -25.21 15.08 -1.32
N ASN A 35 -24.65 14.26 -2.21
CA ASN A 35 -23.32 13.65 -2.05
C ASN A 35 -22.52 13.57 -3.37
N PRO A 36 -21.97 14.69 -3.86
CA PRO A 36 -21.35 14.77 -5.19
C PRO A 36 -19.97 14.09 -5.33
N PHE A 37 -19.35 13.63 -4.23
CA PHE A 37 -18.00 13.03 -4.24
C PHE A 37 -17.97 11.56 -3.82
N ASP A 38 -19.14 10.93 -3.61
CA ASP A 38 -19.22 9.50 -3.31
C ASP A 38 -19.22 8.68 -4.61
N VAL A 39 -18.01 8.36 -5.07
CA VAL A 39 -17.74 7.63 -6.32
C VAL A 39 -18.40 6.25 -6.33
N GLN A 40 -18.58 5.64 -5.16
CA GLN A 40 -19.11 4.27 -5.04
C GLN A 40 -20.63 4.24 -5.22
N ARG A 41 -21.34 5.27 -4.75
CA ARG A 41 -22.78 5.46 -5.04
C ARG A 41 -23.04 5.97 -6.45
N LEU A 42 -22.20 6.86 -6.96
CA LEU A 42 -22.28 7.32 -8.34
C LEU A 42 -22.08 6.17 -9.32
N GLY A 43 -21.23 5.19 -9.00
CA GLY A 43 -21.01 3.96 -9.78
C GLY A 43 -22.28 3.26 -10.25
N ASN A 44 -23.27 3.10 -9.35
CA ASN A 44 -24.54 2.46 -9.68
C ASN A 44 -25.52 3.36 -10.45
N MET A 45 -25.28 4.68 -10.47
CA MET A 45 -26.11 5.67 -11.18
C MET A 45 -25.53 6.04 -12.55
N LEU A 46 -24.26 5.70 -12.81
CA LEU A 46 -23.55 5.92 -14.08
C LEU A 46 -24.07 5.04 -15.23
N GLU A 47 -24.92 4.06 -14.96
CA GLU A 47 -25.65 3.31 -16.00
C GLU A 47 -26.59 4.23 -16.80
N ASP A 48 -27.13 5.27 -16.15
CA ASP A 48 -27.94 6.28 -16.82
C ASP A 48 -27.03 7.32 -17.49
N LYS A 49 -27.00 7.27 -18.83
CA LYS A 49 -26.21 8.19 -19.68
C LYS A 49 -26.48 9.67 -19.38
N ARG A 50 -27.62 10.00 -18.77
CA ARG A 50 -27.99 11.36 -18.37
C ARG A 50 -27.10 11.90 -17.25
N VAL A 51 -26.69 11.05 -16.30
CA VAL A 51 -25.97 11.43 -15.06
C VAL A 51 -24.61 12.06 -15.33
N LEU A 52 -23.83 11.51 -16.27
CA LEU A 52 -22.54 12.08 -16.67
C LEU A 52 -22.68 13.50 -17.23
N THR A 53 -23.72 13.73 -18.02
CA THR A 53 -24.00 15.05 -18.60
C THR A 53 -24.43 16.03 -17.52
N THR A 54 -25.27 15.59 -16.57
CA THR A 54 -25.66 16.38 -15.40
C THR A 54 -24.46 16.80 -14.56
N ILE A 55 -23.53 15.88 -14.31
CA ILE A 55 -22.29 16.12 -13.55
C ILE A 55 -21.41 17.12 -14.31
N SER A 56 -21.18 16.92 -15.62
CA SER A 56 -20.39 17.85 -16.44
C SER A 56 -20.95 19.28 -16.41
N ILE A 57 -22.27 19.45 -16.47
CA ILE A 57 -22.93 20.77 -16.39
C ILE A 57 -22.85 21.35 -14.97
N MET A 58 -23.01 20.51 -13.94
CA MET A 58 -22.88 20.93 -12.53
C MET A 58 -21.48 21.48 -12.22
N PHE A 59 -20.44 20.85 -12.79
CA PHE A 59 -19.05 21.25 -12.64
C PHE A 59 -18.57 22.28 -13.69
N GLY A 60 -19.45 22.73 -14.59
CA GLY A 60 -19.16 23.83 -15.52
C GLY A 60 -18.21 23.46 -16.67
N LEU A 61 -18.20 22.20 -17.08
CA LEU A 61 -17.32 21.66 -18.13
C LEU A 61 -17.93 21.71 -19.54
N ASP A 62 -19.07 22.38 -19.73
CA ASP A 62 -19.76 22.42 -21.02
C ASP A 62 -19.22 23.57 -21.91
N ALA A 63 -18.48 23.19 -22.94
CA ALA A 63 -17.86 24.09 -23.92
C ALA A 63 -18.86 24.46 -25.02
N GLN A 64 -19.58 25.57 -24.85
CA GLN A 64 -20.37 26.18 -25.92
C GLN A 64 -20.13 27.69 -25.95
N MET A 65 -19.15 28.13 -26.76
CA MET A 65 -19.23 29.38 -27.52
C MET A 65 -18.64 29.13 -28.93
N PRO A 66 -19.25 29.66 -30.01
CA PRO A 66 -19.04 29.18 -31.37
C PRO A 66 -18.02 30.03 -32.14
N MET A 67 -17.23 29.40 -33.01
CA MET A 67 -16.63 30.05 -34.18
C MET A 67 -16.65 29.07 -35.37
N ASP A 68 -16.97 29.63 -36.53
CA ASP A 68 -17.52 29.03 -37.74
C ASP A 68 -16.57 28.22 -38.65
N VAL A 69 -17.24 27.35 -39.42
CA VAL A 69 -17.02 26.77 -40.77
C VAL A 69 -16.07 25.59 -41.08
N ASP A 70 -16.78 24.50 -41.45
CA ASP A 70 -16.64 23.44 -42.47
C ASP A 70 -15.78 22.16 -42.29
N PRO A 71 -16.31 20.99 -42.76
CA PRO A 71 -15.95 19.66 -42.23
C PRO A 71 -15.15 18.78 -43.21
N PRO A 72 -14.25 17.91 -42.74
CA PRO A 72 -13.81 16.76 -43.52
C PRO A 72 -14.45 15.45 -43.03
N ALA A 73 -15.20 14.84 -43.96
CA ALA A 73 -15.42 13.42 -44.29
C ALA A 73 -15.15 12.27 -43.26
N PRO A 74 -15.91 11.16 -43.36
CA PRO A 74 -16.08 10.15 -42.31
C PRO A 74 -14.83 9.27 -42.04
N GLU A 75 -14.70 8.88 -40.77
CA GLU A 75 -13.61 8.07 -40.23
C GLU A 75 -13.43 6.72 -40.97
N LYS A 76 -12.28 6.58 -41.63
CA LYS A 76 -11.71 5.27 -42.01
C LYS A 76 -11.14 4.60 -40.77
N LYS A 77 -11.30 3.26 -40.73
CA LYS A 77 -10.66 2.29 -39.83
C LYS A 77 -9.37 2.86 -39.21
N THR A 78 -9.35 2.95 -37.89
CA THR A 78 -8.22 3.39 -37.08
C THR A 78 -6.94 2.64 -37.47
N GLU A 79 -6.13 3.32 -38.27
CA GLU A 79 -4.69 3.07 -38.34
C GLU A 79 -4.10 3.26 -36.94
N GLU A 80 -3.00 2.55 -36.67
CA GLU A 80 -2.19 2.70 -35.46
C GLU A 80 -2.01 4.18 -35.12
N PRO A 81 -1.99 4.55 -33.82
CA PRO A 81 -1.84 5.94 -33.42
C PRO A 81 -0.63 6.52 -34.16
N PRO A 82 -0.77 7.68 -34.84
CA PRO A 82 0.34 8.24 -35.58
C PRO A 82 1.51 8.35 -34.61
N LYS A 83 2.67 7.83 -35.02
CA LYS A 83 3.95 8.14 -34.36
C LYS A 83 3.88 9.62 -34.03
N LYS A 84 3.90 9.96 -32.73
CA LYS A 84 4.08 11.34 -32.28
C LYS A 84 5.10 11.95 -33.23
N GLN A 85 4.68 12.93 -34.04
CA GLN A 85 5.61 13.65 -34.88
C GLN A 85 6.75 14.06 -33.94
N GLU A 86 7.95 13.54 -34.23
CA GLU A 86 9.13 13.97 -33.52
C GLU A 86 9.12 15.50 -33.63
N PRO A 87 9.27 16.24 -32.50
CA PRO A 87 9.33 17.69 -32.58
C PRO A 87 10.32 18.06 -33.68
N GLU A 88 9.92 18.97 -34.59
CA GLU A 88 10.77 19.42 -35.69
C GLU A 88 12.18 19.67 -35.13
N LYS A 89 13.20 19.04 -35.74
CA LYS A 89 14.59 19.19 -35.30
C LYS A 89 14.86 20.69 -35.14
N PRO A 90 15.40 21.15 -34.00
CA PRO A 90 15.63 22.56 -33.79
C PRO A 90 16.44 23.08 -34.97
N LYS A 91 15.92 24.07 -35.70
CA LYS A 91 16.71 24.74 -36.74
C LYS A 91 17.82 25.49 -36.04
N TYR A 92 19.04 24.96 -36.16
CA TYR A 92 20.23 25.46 -35.47
C TYR A 92 20.88 26.67 -36.17
N ASP A 93 20.14 27.34 -37.05
CA ASP A 93 20.68 28.31 -38.01
C ASP A 93 21.19 29.61 -37.36
N ASP A 94 20.74 29.93 -36.13
CA ASP A 94 21.10 31.15 -35.40
C ASP A 94 22.24 30.94 -34.36
N LEU A 95 22.85 29.75 -34.28
CA LEU A 95 23.86 29.40 -33.27
C LEU A 95 25.30 29.45 -33.83
N PRO A 96 26.32 29.72 -32.98
CA PRO A 96 27.72 29.67 -33.39
C PRO A 96 28.07 28.33 -34.07
N GLU A 97 28.91 28.36 -35.09
CA GLU A 97 29.19 27.20 -35.95
C GLU A 97 29.62 25.95 -35.15
N ASN A 98 30.48 26.14 -34.14
CA ASN A 98 30.92 25.07 -33.25
C ASN A 98 29.75 24.40 -32.51
N ARG A 99 28.81 25.20 -32.00
CA ARG A 99 27.63 24.71 -31.26
C ARG A 99 26.62 24.04 -32.19
N ARG A 100 26.49 24.53 -33.43
CA ARG A 100 25.66 23.91 -34.46
C ARG A 100 26.18 22.52 -34.85
N LEU A 101 27.48 22.39 -35.10
CA LEU A 101 28.12 21.11 -35.42
C LEU A 101 27.99 20.12 -34.26
N ALA A 102 28.23 20.57 -33.02
CA ALA A 102 28.07 19.75 -31.83
C ALA A 102 26.64 19.19 -31.66
N LEU A 103 25.62 20.03 -31.92
CA LEU A 103 24.22 19.62 -31.82
C LEU A 103 23.80 18.65 -32.95
N GLN A 104 24.34 18.80 -34.15
CA GLN A 104 24.14 17.86 -35.26
C GLN A 104 24.74 16.48 -34.94
N GLU A 105 25.98 16.44 -34.46
CA GLU A 105 26.65 15.21 -34.03
C GLU A 105 25.88 14.55 -32.86
N LYS A 106 25.38 15.33 -31.90
CA LYS A 106 24.49 14.83 -30.83
C LYS A 106 23.22 14.20 -31.39
N ASP A 107 22.57 14.81 -32.39
CA ASP A 107 21.36 14.25 -32.99
C ASP A 107 21.64 12.95 -33.74
N GLN A 108 22.78 12.85 -34.45
CA GLN A 108 23.24 11.60 -35.07
C GLN A 108 23.54 10.52 -34.02
N GLY A 109 24.18 10.89 -32.90
CA GLY A 109 24.40 10.01 -31.76
C GLY A 109 23.09 9.51 -31.15
N ASN A 110 22.08 10.37 -31.03
CA ASN A 110 20.75 10.00 -30.55
C ASN A 110 20.03 9.02 -31.49
N GLU A 111 20.18 9.18 -32.80
CA GLU A 111 19.67 8.23 -33.80
C GLU A 111 20.36 6.86 -33.69
N CYS A 112 21.69 6.85 -33.49
CA CYS A 112 22.44 5.61 -33.25
C CYS A 112 22.04 4.95 -31.92
N TYR A 113 21.85 5.74 -30.86
CA TYR A 113 21.36 5.27 -29.56
C TYR A 113 19.98 4.62 -29.66
N LYS A 114 19.04 5.24 -30.39
CA LYS A 114 17.72 4.65 -30.66
C LYS A 114 17.82 3.32 -31.41
N LYS A 115 18.81 3.17 -32.29
CA LYS A 115 19.13 1.92 -33.01
C LYS A 115 19.90 0.90 -32.16
N LYS A 116 20.23 1.23 -30.90
CA LYS A 116 21.09 0.44 -30.00
C LYS A 116 22.52 0.23 -30.53
N ASP A 117 22.96 1.07 -31.47
CA ASP A 117 24.34 1.13 -31.93
C ASP A 117 25.14 2.03 -30.98
N PHE A 118 25.54 1.45 -29.86
CA PHE A 118 26.15 2.17 -28.74
C PHE A 118 27.58 2.66 -29.07
N ASP A 119 28.35 1.89 -29.83
CA ASP A 119 29.73 2.25 -30.16
C ASP A 119 29.79 3.46 -31.10
N ASN A 120 28.93 3.50 -32.11
CA ASN A 120 28.86 4.67 -32.99
C ASN A 120 28.18 5.86 -32.29
N ALA A 121 27.20 5.63 -31.40
CA ALA A 121 26.63 6.70 -30.58
C ALA A 121 27.70 7.39 -29.72
N LEU A 122 28.58 6.63 -29.07
CA LEU A 122 29.68 7.20 -28.28
C LEU A 122 30.65 8.02 -29.13
N LYS A 123 30.99 7.57 -30.34
CA LYS A 123 31.86 8.34 -31.26
C LYS A 123 31.23 9.67 -31.65
N HIS A 124 29.95 9.69 -31.98
CA HIS A 124 29.23 10.93 -32.31
C HIS A 124 29.14 11.87 -31.11
N TYR A 125 28.89 11.36 -29.90
CA TYR A 125 28.89 12.20 -28.71
C TYR A 125 30.29 12.73 -28.34
N GLN A 126 31.36 11.95 -28.54
CA GLN A 126 32.73 12.41 -28.35
C GLN A 126 33.09 13.54 -29.32
N LYS A 127 32.71 13.42 -30.61
CA LYS A 127 32.86 14.51 -31.59
C LYS A 127 32.06 15.75 -31.20
N ALA A 128 30.86 15.58 -30.63
CA ALA A 128 30.08 16.70 -30.13
C ALA A 128 30.82 17.45 -29.01
N VAL A 129 31.49 16.72 -28.10
CA VAL A 129 32.33 17.30 -27.04
C VAL A 129 33.57 18.00 -27.60
N GLU A 130 34.19 17.47 -28.67
CA GLU A 130 35.32 18.13 -29.34
C GLU A 130 34.94 19.49 -29.94
N HIS A 131 33.72 19.62 -30.46
CA HIS A 131 33.19 20.87 -31.00
C HIS A 131 32.72 21.85 -29.92
N ASP A 132 32.05 21.36 -28.87
CA ASP A 132 31.58 22.18 -27.74
C ASP A 132 31.73 21.42 -26.42
N PRO A 133 32.83 21.62 -25.68
CA PRO A 133 33.08 20.92 -24.42
C PRO A 133 32.26 21.48 -23.25
N THR A 134 31.52 22.59 -23.45
CA THR A 134 30.82 23.30 -22.37
C THR A 134 29.42 22.76 -22.07
N ASP A 135 28.84 22.01 -23.01
CA ASP A 135 27.48 21.49 -22.88
C ASP A 135 27.45 20.16 -22.10
N ILE A 136 26.79 20.20 -20.93
CA ILE A 136 26.56 19.04 -20.07
C ILE A 136 25.80 17.89 -20.78
N THR A 137 24.97 18.20 -21.78
CA THR A 137 24.06 17.22 -22.38
C THR A 137 24.81 16.08 -23.08
N PHE A 138 25.97 16.33 -23.69
CA PHE A 138 26.75 15.31 -24.37
C PHE A 138 27.27 14.25 -23.40
N TYR A 139 27.86 14.67 -22.29
CA TYR A 139 28.32 13.77 -21.22
C TYR A 139 27.16 12.99 -20.61
N THR A 140 26.00 13.64 -20.40
CA THR A 140 24.82 12.92 -19.91
C THR A 140 24.30 11.90 -20.93
N ASN A 141 24.41 12.14 -22.24
CA ASN A 141 24.01 11.17 -23.25
C ASN A 141 25.01 9.99 -23.31
N MET A 142 26.31 10.25 -23.24
CA MET A 142 27.34 9.20 -23.12
C MET A 142 27.12 8.33 -21.89
N ALA A 143 26.80 8.94 -20.74
CA ALA A 143 26.47 8.20 -19.53
C ALA A 143 25.21 7.32 -19.71
N ALA A 144 24.23 7.76 -20.50
CA ALA A 144 23.08 6.91 -20.84
C ALA A 144 23.50 5.69 -21.66
N VAL A 145 24.44 5.84 -22.60
CA VAL A 145 25.01 4.70 -23.35
C VAL A 145 25.68 3.71 -22.42
N TYR A 146 26.58 4.17 -21.55
CA TYR A 146 27.27 3.30 -20.60
C TYR A 146 26.29 2.62 -19.62
N PHE A 147 25.21 3.29 -19.25
CA PHE A 147 24.16 2.69 -18.43
C PHE A 147 23.46 1.53 -19.13
N GLU A 148 23.11 1.67 -20.42
CA GLU A 148 22.51 0.59 -21.22
C GLU A 148 23.49 -0.56 -21.49
N GLN A 149 24.78 -0.26 -21.66
CA GLN A 149 25.86 -1.25 -21.76
C GLN A 149 26.16 -1.97 -20.43
N LYS A 150 25.50 -1.58 -19.32
CA LYS A 150 25.75 -2.05 -17.95
C LYS A 150 27.14 -1.74 -17.40
N GLU A 151 27.86 -0.80 -18.03
CA GLU A 151 29.13 -0.28 -17.53
C GLU A 151 28.86 0.85 -16.53
N TYR A 152 28.36 0.48 -15.35
CA TYR A 152 27.87 1.44 -14.35
C TYR A 152 28.97 2.35 -13.81
N GLU A 153 30.20 1.86 -13.64
CA GLU A 153 31.32 2.67 -13.15
C GLU A 153 31.71 3.77 -14.16
N LYS A 154 31.68 3.46 -15.47
CA LYS A 154 31.96 4.46 -16.52
C LYS A 154 30.80 5.47 -16.62
N CYS A 155 29.56 5.00 -16.52
CA CYS A 155 28.39 5.86 -16.45
C CYS A 155 28.49 6.90 -15.32
N ILE A 156 28.87 6.45 -14.11
CA ILE A 156 29.04 7.33 -12.95
C ILE A 156 30.12 8.39 -13.22
N LYS A 157 31.30 7.98 -13.72
CA LYS A 157 32.40 8.90 -14.04
C LYS A 157 32.00 9.96 -15.07
N GLU A 158 31.29 9.57 -16.13
CA GLU A 158 30.82 10.52 -17.14
C GLU A 158 29.74 11.46 -16.59
N CYS A 159 28.86 10.98 -15.70
CA CYS A 159 27.91 11.86 -15.01
C CYS A 159 28.59 12.82 -14.03
N GLU A 160 29.64 12.40 -13.32
CA GLU A 160 30.42 13.29 -12.43
C GLU A 160 31.11 14.41 -13.22
N LYS A 161 31.76 14.07 -14.34
CA LYS A 161 32.29 15.07 -15.28
C LYS A 161 31.20 16.01 -15.79
N ALA A 162 30.04 15.47 -16.14
CA ALA A 162 28.89 16.27 -16.59
C ALA A 162 28.47 17.30 -15.54
N ILE A 163 28.47 16.91 -14.25
CA ILE A 163 28.10 17.81 -13.14
C ILE A 163 29.16 18.89 -12.96
N ASP A 164 30.45 18.55 -13.01
CA ASP A 164 31.54 19.52 -12.85
C ASP A 164 31.49 20.58 -13.96
N ILE A 165 31.42 20.15 -15.23
CA ILE A 165 31.31 21.03 -16.40
C ILE A 165 30.00 21.82 -16.35
N GLY A 166 28.90 21.19 -15.94
CA GLY A 166 27.61 21.86 -15.78
C GLY A 166 27.63 22.95 -14.72
N ARG A 167 28.35 22.76 -13.62
CA ARG A 167 28.50 23.77 -12.56
C ARG A 167 29.44 24.90 -12.98
N GLU A 168 30.56 24.58 -13.63
CA GLU A 168 31.51 25.56 -14.17
C GLU A 168 30.85 26.49 -15.19
N ASN A 169 30.07 25.92 -16.12
CA ASN A 169 29.41 26.65 -17.21
C ASN A 169 28.00 27.15 -16.84
N ARG A 170 27.56 27.00 -15.58
CA ARG A 170 26.24 27.43 -15.08
C ARG A 170 25.07 26.88 -15.92
N ALA A 171 25.15 25.60 -16.27
CA ALA A 171 24.09 24.88 -16.98
C ALA A 171 22.79 24.82 -16.15
N ASP A 172 21.67 24.54 -16.83
CA ASP A 172 20.36 24.41 -16.18
C ASP A 172 20.41 23.33 -15.07
N PHE A 173 20.00 23.70 -13.87
CA PHE A 173 19.98 22.85 -12.68
C PHE A 173 19.19 21.54 -12.90
N LYS A 174 18.21 21.53 -13.82
CA LYS A 174 17.46 20.32 -14.21
C LYS A 174 18.36 19.29 -14.89
N LEU A 175 19.36 19.72 -15.66
CA LEU A 175 20.31 18.82 -16.33
C LEU A 175 21.29 18.22 -15.31
N ILE A 176 21.75 19.02 -14.36
CA ILE A 176 22.57 18.58 -13.22
C ILE A 176 21.79 17.56 -12.37
N ALA A 177 20.52 17.83 -12.07
CA ALA A 177 19.64 16.88 -11.38
C ALA A 177 19.47 15.57 -12.16
N LYS A 178 19.31 15.62 -13.49
CA LYS A 178 19.26 14.42 -14.34
C LYS A 178 20.54 13.60 -14.25
N ALA A 179 21.71 14.24 -14.21
CA ALA A 179 22.99 13.56 -14.03
C ALA A 179 23.06 12.85 -12.66
N PHE A 180 22.69 13.54 -11.57
CA PHE A 180 22.60 12.91 -10.24
C PHE A 180 21.60 11.75 -10.18
N THR A 181 20.43 11.89 -10.81
CA THR A 181 19.43 10.82 -10.91
C THR A 181 20.01 9.61 -11.64
N ARG A 182 20.78 9.80 -12.72
CA ARG A 182 21.41 8.70 -13.44
C ARG A 182 22.49 7.99 -12.61
N ILE A 183 23.29 8.74 -11.85
CA ILE A 183 24.24 8.15 -10.89
C ILE A 183 23.49 7.32 -9.83
N GLY A 184 22.41 7.86 -9.26
CA GLY A 184 21.57 7.13 -8.30
C GLY A 184 21.00 5.84 -8.90
N ASN A 185 20.54 5.87 -10.15
CA ASN A 185 20.07 4.69 -10.88
C ASN A 185 21.20 3.68 -11.15
N ALA A 186 22.41 4.12 -11.43
CA ALA A 186 23.57 3.25 -11.61
C ALA A 186 23.90 2.52 -10.29
N TYR A 187 24.01 3.24 -9.17
CA TYR A 187 24.22 2.63 -7.85
C TYR A 187 23.07 1.71 -7.43
N LYS A 188 21.82 2.04 -7.80
CA LYS A 188 20.66 1.17 -7.60
C LYS A 188 20.81 -0.16 -8.35
N LYS A 189 21.37 -0.15 -9.57
CA LYS A 189 21.65 -1.37 -10.35
C LYS A 189 22.82 -2.18 -9.81
N MET A 190 23.79 -1.52 -9.16
CA MET A 190 24.91 -2.16 -8.47
C MET A 190 24.56 -2.64 -7.04
N GLU A 191 23.30 -2.52 -6.61
CA GLU A 191 22.82 -2.85 -5.25
C GLU A 191 23.53 -2.07 -4.13
N GLN A 192 24.13 -0.91 -4.46
CA GLN A 192 24.76 -0.02 -3.49
C GLN A 192 23.74 1.01 -2.99
N TRP A 193 22.73 0.54 -2.25
CA TRP A 193 21.56 1.34 -1.88
C TRP A 193 21.89 2.61 -1.09
N LYS A 194 22.88 2.56 -0.19
CA LYS A 194 23.30 3.72 0.61
C LYS A 194 23.83 4.86 -0.27
N LEU A 195 24.68 4.53 -1.24
CA LEU A 195 25.20 5.51 -2.20
C LEU A 195 24.09 6.00 -3.12
N ALA A 196 23.23 5.09 -3.62
CA ALA A 196 22.08 5.46 -4.43
C ALA A 196 21.19 6.50 -3.72
N LYS A 197 20.89 6.29 -2.43
CA LYS A 197 20.13 7.24 -1.60
C LYS A 197 20.80 8.62 -1.58
N THR A 198 22.10 8.70 -1.28
CA THR A 198 22.82 9.98 -1.23
C THR A 198 22.75 10.74 -2.56
N TYR A 199 22.88 10.05 -3.69
CA TYR A 199 22.81 10.70 -5.01
C TYR A 199 21.38 11.09 -5.40
N PHE A 200 20.35 10.32 -5.01
CA PHE A 200 18.96 10.74 -5.17
C PHE A 200 18.59 11.94 -4.29
N GLU A 201 19.13 12.02 -3.05
CA GLU A 201 18.98 13.19 -2.19
C GLU A 201 19.65 14.43 -2.78
N LYS A 202 20.88 14.29 -3.32
CA LYS A 202 21.55 15.35 -4.09
C LYS A 202 20.69 15.79 -5.27
N SER A 203 20.15 14.85 -6.05
CA SER A 203 19.26 15.18 -7.15
C SER A 203 18.00 15.93 -6.70
N MET A 204 17.42 15.56 -5.55
CA MET A 204 16.25 16.24 -4.98
C MET A 204 16.57 17.65 -4.50
N SER A 205 17.79 17.89 -4.00
CA SER A 205 18.23 19.23 -3.62
C SER A 205 18.39 20.16 -4.81
N GLU A 206 18.79 19.63 -5.98
CA GLU A 206 18.93 20.42 -7.22
C GLU A 206 17.56 20.64 -7.90
N HIS A 207 16.76 19.59 -8.06
CA HIS A 207 15.42 19.69 -8.66
C HIS A 207 14.46 18.64 -8.09
N ARG A 208 13.49 19.11 -7.31
CA ARG A 208 12.49 18.25 -6.66
C ARG A 208 11.45 17.75 -7.66
N THR A 209 11.45 16.45 -7.93
CA THR A 209 10.45 15.79 -8.78
C THR A 209 9.69 14.70 -8.02
N PRO A 210 8.43 14.40 -8.40
CA PRO A 210 7.70 13.27 -7.83
C PRO A 210 8.40 11.92 -8.11
N GLU A 211 9.05 11.79 -9.27
CA GLU A 211 9.77 10.57 -9.67
C GLU A 211 10.95 10.27 -8.74
N ILE A 212 11.77 11.26 -8.39
CA ILE A 212 12.89 11.00 -7.47
C ILE A 212 12.37 10.70 -6.05
N LYS A 213 11.24 11.32 -5.65
CA LYS A 213 10.60 10.99 -4.36
C LYS A 213 10.18 9.52 -4.28
N THR A 214 9.60 8.96 -5.35
CA THR A 214 9.23 7.54 -5.38
C THR A 214 10.46 6.64 -5.39
N LEU A 215 11.51 6.99 -6.14
CA LEU A 215 12.79 6.27 -6.16
C LEU A 215 13.47 6.26 -4.78
N LEU A 216 13.48 7.40 -4.07
CA LEU A 216 14.02 7.50 -2.70
C LEU A 216 13.28 6.57 -1.75
N SER A 217 11.95 6.60 -1.76
CA SER A 217 11.13 5.73 -0.91
C SER A 217 11.41 4.25 -1.17
N GLU A 218 11.59 3.86 -2.44
CA GLU A 218 11.95 2.48 -2.81
C GLU A 218 13.33 2.09 -2.27
N VAL A 219 14.34 2.95 -2.45
CA VAL A 219 15.71 2.70 -1.96
C VAL A 219 15.76 2.65 -0.44
N GLU A 220 15.08 3.56 0.25
CA GLU A 220 14.98 3.55 1.72
C GLU A 220 14.36 2.27 2.24
N ARG A 221 13.29 1.78 1.59
CA ARG A 221 12.69 0.49 1.94
C ARG A 221 13.70 -0.65 1.80
N ARG A 222 14.47 -0.68 0.70
CA ARG A 222 15.50 -1.71 0.46
C ARG A 222 16.62 -1.66 1.51
N ILE A 223 17.10 -0.47 1.87
CA ILE A 223 18.10 -0.29 2.94
C ILE A 223 17.58 -0.88 4.24
N VAL A 224 16.35 -0.54 4.64
CA VAL A 224 15.74 -1.05 5.88
C VAL A 224 15.57 -2.57 5.84
N GLU A 225 15.20 -3.15 4.69
CA GLU A 225 15.09 -4.60 4.52
C GLU A 225 16.44 -5.31 4.65
N GLU A 226 17.50 -4.78 4.05
CA GLU A 226 18.85 -5.34 4.16
C GLU A 226 19.42 -5.20 5.56
N GLU A 227 19.24 -4.04 6.20
CA GLU A 227 19.69 -3.81 7.57
C GLU A 227 18.96 -4.76 8.53
N LYS A 228 17.65 -4.99 8.33
CA LYS A 228 16.91 -6.00 9.10
C LYS A 228 17.50 -7.40 8.89
N LYS A 229 17.76 -7.81 7.65
CA LYS A 229 18.35 -9.12 7.35
C LYS A 229 19.74 -9.29 7.96
N ALA A 230 20.58 -8.28 7.86
CA ALA A 230 21.92 -8.26 8.45
C ALA A 230 21.88 -8.25 9.99
N TYR A 231 20.78 -7.78 10.58
CA TYR A 231 20.58 -7.77 12.02
C TYR A 231 20.21 -9.14 12.59
N ILE A 232 19.70 -10.06 11.75
CA ILE A 232 19.26 -11.39 12.16
C ILE A 232 20.48 -12.21 12.62
N ASP A 233 20.44 -12.63 13.88
CA ASP A 233 21.49 -13.43 14.52
C ASP A 233 20.80 -14.35 15.55
N PRO A 234 20.50 -15.61 15.18
CA PRO A 234 19.78 -16.53 16.06
C PRO A 234 20.51 -16.82 17.39
N VAL A 235 21.84 -16.77 17.41
CA VAL A 235 22.63 -17.06 18.62
C VAL A 235 22.51 -15.90 19.60
N LYS A 236 22.64 -14.66 19.13
CA LYS A 236 22.39 -13.48 19.97
C LYS A 236 20.94 -13.36 20.40
N ALA A 237 19.99 -13.76 19.54
CA ALA A 237 18.58 -13.80 19.91
C ALA A 237 18.33 -14.72 21.12
N GLU A 238 18.97 -15.89 21.14
CA GLU A 238 18.88 -16.84 22.25
C GLU A 238 19.46 -16.26 23.55
N GLN A 239 20.63 -15.61 23.47
CA GLN A 239 21.26 -14.93 24.62
C GLN A 239 20.36 -13.84 25.20
N GLU A 240 19.80 -12.97 24.35
CA GLU A 240 18.87 -11.92 24.76
C GLU A 240 17.57 -12.50 25.34
N LYS A 241 17.10 -13.64 24.80
CA LYS A 241 15.95 -14.35 25.37
C LYS A 241 16.24 -14.86 26.78
N GLU A 242 17.42 -15.42 27.03
CA GLU A 242 17.81 -15.88 28.38
C GLU A 242 17.88 -14.72 29.37
N LEU A 243 18.49 -13.59 28.98
CA LEU A 243 18.49 -12.36 29.79
C LEU A 243 17.06 -11.89 30.10
N GLY A 244 16.19 -11.87 29.09
CA GLY A 244 14.78 -11.55 29.25
C GLY A 244 14.08 -12.48 30.25
N ASN A 245 14.36 -13.79 30.21
CA ASN A 245 13.83 -14.76 31.15
C ASN A 245 14.30 -14.49 32.59
N ASP A 246 15.56 -14.10 32.77
CA ASP A 246 16.11 -13.81 34.10
C ASP A 246 15.51 -12.54 34.70
N PHE A 247 15.33 -11.48 33.92
CA PHE A 247 14.61 -10.29 34.38
C PHE A 247 13.13 -10.57 34.65
N PHE A 248 12.50 -11.43 33.84
CA PHE A 248 11.12 -11.86 34.09
C PHE A 248 10.99 -12.59 35.43
N LYS A 249 11.91 -13.51 35.77
CA LYS A 249 11.94 -14.21 37.07
C LYS A 249 12.17 -13.26 38.24
N LYS A 250 12.97 -12.20 38.05
CA LYS A 250 13.20 -11.14 39.04
C LYS A 250 12.01 -10.19 39.21
N GLY A 251 10.99 -10.29 38.36
CA GLY A 251 9.81 -9.41 38.37
C GLY A 251 10.02 -8.06 37.68
N ASP A 252 11.19 -7.80 37.08
CA ASP A 252 11.41 -6.61 36.25
C ASP A 252 10.94 -6.88 34.82
N TYR A 253 9.62 -6.80 34.65
CA TYR A 253 8.97 -7.01 33.37
C TYR A 253 9.33 -5.92 32.34
N SER A 254 9.66 -4.71 32.78
CA SER A 254 9.98 -3.59 31.90
C SER A 254 11.31 -3.80 31.16
N THR A 255 12.33 -4.28 31.87
CA THR A 255 13.62 -4.61 31.30
C THR A 255 13.55 -5.92 30.51
N ALA A 256 12.77 -6.90 30.97
CA ALA A 256 12.50 -8.13 30.21
C ALA A 256 11.89 -7.83 28.82
N VAL A 257 10.97 -6.87 28.72
CA VAL A 257 10.42 -6.43 27.41
C VAL A 257 11.50 -5.90 26.48
N LYS A 258 12.49 -5.15 27.00
CA LYS A 258 13.60 -4.63 26.18
C LYS A 258 14.43 -5.77 25.60
N HIS A 259 14.83 -6.73 26.44
CA HIS A 259 15.60 -7.90 26.01
C HIS A 259 14.82 -8.78 25.03
N TYR A 260 13.54 -9.08 25.28
CA TYR A 260 12.73 -9.82 24.31
C TYR A 260 12.50 -9.04 23.01
N THR A 261 12.40 -7.72 23.06
CA THR A 261 12.28 -6.90 21.84
C THR A 261 13.57 -6.95 21.01
N GLU A 262 14.72 -6.93 21.66
CA GLU A 262 16.00 -7.12 21.00
C GLU A 262 16.11 -8.53 20.42
N ALA A 263 15.77 -9.56 21.19
CA ALA A 263 15.71 -10.94 20.70
C ALA A 263 14.82 -11.08 19.46
N ILE A 264 13.64 -10.46 19.43
CA ILE A 264 12.72 -10.47 18.27
C ILE A 264 13.34 -9.79 17.05
N LYS A 265 14.09 -8.69 17.21
CA LYS A 265 14.79 -8.07 16.08
C LYS A 265 15.86 -9.01 15.50
N ARG A 266 16.52 -9.78 16.37
CA ARG A 266 17.58 -10.75 16.00
C ARG A 266 17.02 -12.06 15.44
N ASN A 267 15.82 -12.47 15.84
CA ASN A 267 15.13 -13.63 15.32
C ASN A 267 13.61 -13.38 15.27
N PRO A 268 13.12 -12.73 14.19
CA PRO A 268 11.71 -12.34 14.07
C PRO A 268 10.76 -13.53 13.83
N ASP A 269 11.30 -14.72 13.56
CA ASP A 269 10.50 -15.90 13.21
C ASP A 269 10.30 -16.86 14.38
N ASP A 270 10.87 -16.59 15.57
CA ASP A 270 10.66 -17.43 16.75
C ASP A 270 9.38 -17.02 17.53
N PRO A 271 8.30 -17.83 17.49
CA PRO A 271 7.05 -17.55 18.20
C PRO A 271 7.23 -17.45 19.72
N LYS A 272 8.24 -18.13 20.30
CA LYS A 272 8.48 -18.13 21.74
C LYS A 272 8.83 -16.74 22.25
N LEU A 273 9.53 -15.93 21.46
CA LEU A 273 9.95 -14.59 21.85
C LEU A 273 8.75 -13.65 22.00
N TYR A 274 7.82 -13.68 21.04
CA TYR A 274 6.56 -12.95 21.10
C TYR A 274 5.71 -13.40 22.29
N SER A 275 5.60 -14.72 22.50
CA SER A 275 4.89 -15.27 23.65
C SER A 275 5.48 -14.79 24.97
N ASN A 276 6.80 -14.81 25.13
CA ASN A 276 7.46 -14.35 26.34
C ASN A 276 7.29 -12.85 26.57
N ARG A 277 7.38 -12.02 25.53
CA ARG A 277 7.12 -10.58 25.64
C ARG A 277 5.65 -10.27 25.96
N ALA A 278 4.70 -11.03 25.39
CA ALA A 278 3.28 -10.94 25.75
C ALA A 278 3.03 -11.27 27.23
N ALA A 279 3.80 -12.20 27.80
CA ALA A 279 3.76 -12.49 29.24
C ALA A 279 4.13 -11.25 30.08
N CYS A 280 5.19 -10.55 29.70
CA CYS A 280 5.60 -9.31 30.36
C CYS A 280 4.52 -8.24 30.23
N TYR A 281 3.96 -8.05 29.03
CA TYR A 281 2.88 -7.08 28.81
C TYR A 281 1.63 -7.40 29.64
N THR A 282 1.30 -8.67 29.82
CA THR A 282 0.21 -9.10 30.71
C THR A 282 0.47 -8.66 32.16
N LYS A 283 1.70 -8.82 32.65
CA LYS A 283 2.09 -8.40 34.01
C LYS A 283 2.14 -6.89 34.18
N LEU A 284 2.43 -6.16 33.11
CA LEU A 284 2.41 -4.70 33.06
C LEU A 284 1.03 -4.10 32.76
N ALA A 285 -0.01 -4.95 32.61
CA ALA A 285 -1.35 -4.54 32.16
C ALA A 285 -1.39 -3.80 30.80
N ALA A 286 -0.35 -3.96 29.98
CA ALA A 286 -0.28 -3.42 28.62
C ALA A 286 -0.94 -4.39 27.62
N PHE A 287 -2.23 -4.67 27.84
CA PHE A 287 -2.94 -5.76 27.17
C PHE A 287 -2.99 -5.64 25.64
N ASP A 288 -3.13 -4.44 25.08
CA ASP A 288 -3.16 -4.23 23.62
C ASP A 288 -1.85 -4.63 22.93
N LEU A 289 -0.71 -4.36 23.56
CA LEU A 289 0.61 -4.75 23.04
C LEU A 289 0.80 -6.27 23.15
N GLY A 290 0.39 -6.85 24.28
CA GLY A 290 0.45 -8.29 24.49
C GLY A 290 -0.45 -9.06 23.52
N LEU A 291 -1.62 -8.53 23.17
CA LEU A 291 -2.54 -9.16 22.22
C LEU A 291 -1.93 -9.19 20.81
N LYS A 292 -1.31 -8.09 20.36
CA LYS A 292 -0.57 -8.03 19.09
C LYS A 292 0.55 -9.06 19.03
N ASP A 293 1.29 -9.23 20.12
CA ASP A 293 2.34 -10.24 20.21
C ASP A 293 1.77 -11.66 20.20
N CYS A 294 0.64 -11.91 20.85
CA CYS A 294 -0.02 -13.21 20.79
C CYS A 294 -0.55 -13.52 19.39
N ASP A 295 -1.10 -12.53 18.69
CA ASP A 295 -1.56 -12.69 17.30
C ASP A 295 -0.38 -13.00 16.36
N GLN A 296 0.73 -12.28 16.50
CA GLN A 296 1.94 -12.57 15.73
C GLN A 296 2.50 -13.96 16.08
N CYS A 297 2.53 -14.34 17.36
CA CYS A 297 2.94 -15.67 17.80
C CYS A 297 2.08 -16.78 17.16
N CYS A 298 0.76 -16.63 17.16
CA CYS A 298 -0.16 -17.61 16.57
C CYS A 298 -0.11 -17.61 15.04
N LYS A 299 0.29 -16.50 14.41
CA LYS A 299 0.53 -16.41 12.96
C LYS A 299 1.82 -17.13 12.55
N LEU A 300 2.88 -17.01 13.36
CA LEU A 300 4.17 -17.68 13.11
C LEU A 300 4.06 -19.18 13.35
N ASP A 301 3.43 -19.59 14.46
CA ASP A 301 3.17 -21.00 14.76
C ASP A 301 1.75 -21.19 15.33
N PRO A 302 0.78 -21.57 14.48
CA PRO A 302 -0.59 -21.86 14.90
C PRO A 302 -0.70 -23.02 15.90
N LYS A 303 0.30 -23.92 15.96
CA LYS A 303 0.32 -25.08 16.87
C LYS A 303 0.97 -24.75 18.22
N PHE A 304 1.48 -23.54 18.39
CA PHE A 304 2.09 -23.12 19.64
C PHE A 304 1.04 -22.82 20.72
N ILE A 305 0.67 -23.84 21.49
CA ILE A 305 -0.40 -23.81 22.52
C ILE A 305 -0.23 -22.63 23.49
N LYS A 306 0.99 -22.34 23.94
CA LYS A 306 1.25 -21.22 24.87
C LYS A 306 0.86 -19.86 24.28
N GLY A 307 0.92 -19.67 22.96
CA GLY A 307 0.46 -18.45 22.30
C GLY A 307 -1.04 -18.23 22.51
N TRP A 308 -1.84 -19.27 22.28
CA TRP A 308 -3.29 -19.26 22.46
C TRP A 308 -3.70 -19.08 23.93
N ILE A 309 -3.00 -19.75 24.85
CA ILE A 309 -3.23 -19.58 26.29
C ILE A 309 -2.94 -18.14 26.73
N ARG A 310 -1.81 -17.54 26.31
CA ARG A 310 -1.50 -16.14 26.63
C ARG A 310 -2.51 -15.17 26.04
N LYS A 311 -2.97 -15.42 24.82
CA LYS A 311 -4.06 -14.67 24.20
C LYS A 311 -5.32 -14.71 25.06
N GLY A 312 -5.73 -15.90 25.52
CA GLY A 312 -6.86 -16.09 26.42
C GLY A 312 -6.71 -15.32 27.73
N LYS A 313 -5.53 -15.36 28.35
CA LYS A 313 -5.24 -14.63 29.60
C LYS A 313 -5.30 -13.12 29.46
N ILE A 314 -4.78 -12.59 28.36
CA ILE A 314 -4.83 -11.16 28.06
C ILE A 314 -6.28 -10.71 27.83
N LEU A 315 -7.05 -11.47 27.04
CA LEU A 315 -8.45 -11.17 26.77
C LEU A 315 -9.32 -11.28 28.04
N GLN A 316 -9.00 -12.22 28.94
CA GLN A 316 -9.58 -12.27 30.28
C GLN A 316 -9.28 -11.01 31.08
N GLY A 317 -8.02 -10.54 31.09
CA GLY A 317 -7.63 -9.28 31.74
C GLY A 317 -8.36 -8.06 31.18
N MET A 318 -8.70 -8.09 29.89
CA MET A 318 -9.51 -7.06 29.22
C MET A 318 -11.04 -7.25 29.38
N GLN A 319 -11.50 -8.22 30.18
CA GLN A 319 -12.92 -8.58 30.35
C GLN A 319 -13.64 -8.95 29.03
N GLN A 320 -12.88 -9.42 28.04
CA GLN A 320 -13.38 -9.94 26.76
C GLN A 320 -13.53 -11.47 26.86
N HIS A 321 -14.36 -11.92 27.80
CA HIS A 321 -14.50 -13.34 28.17
C HIS A 321 -14.92 -14.24 27.00
N SER A 322 -15.79 -13.75 26.09
CA SER A 322 -16.24 -14.51 24.93
C SER A 322 -15.08 -14.82 23.95
N LYS A 323 -14.27 -13.81 23.61
CA LYS A 323 -13.07 -14.00 22.78
C LYS A 323 -11.99 -14.82 23.49
N ALA A 324 -11.89 -14.69 24.81
CA ALA A 324 -10.98 -15.49 25.60
C ALA A 324 -11.35 -16.98 25.57
N LEU A 325 -12.65 -17.33 25.62
CA LEU A 325 -13.12 -18.71 25.44
C LEU A 325 -12.67 -19.28 24.11
N THR A 326 -12.84 -18.55 23.01
CA THR A 326 -12.38 -18.99 21.68
C THR A 326 -10.87 -19.23 21.65
N ALA A 327 -10.08 -18.36 22.30
CA ALA A 327 -8.63 -18.54 22.38
C ALA A 327 -8.25 -19.79 23.19
N TYR A 328 -8.91 -20.03 24.33
CA TYR A 328 -8.69 -21.25 25.12
C TYR A 328 -9.19 -22.51 24.43
N GLN A 329 -10.31 -22.44 23.72
CA GLN A 329 -10.83 -23.56 22.92
C GLN A 329 -9.82 -23.96 21.85
N LYS A 330 -9.22 -23.00 21.13
CA LYS A 330 -8.12 -23.31 20.19
C LYS A 330 -6.91 -23.94 20.87
N ALA A 331 -6.58 -23.53 22.10
CA ALA A 331 -5.53 -24.19 22.86
C ALA A 331 -5.91 -25.64 23.23
N LEU A 332 -7.17 -25.90 23.58
CA LEU A 332 -7.70 -27.22 23.92
C LEU A 332 -7.90 -28.14 22.71
N GLU A 333 -8.18 -27.59 21.53
CA GLU A 333 -8.18 -28.34 20.27
C GLU A 333 -6.78 -28.90 19.96
N LEU A 334 -5.72 -28.18 20.34
CA LEU A 334 -4.34 -28.62 20.17
C LEU A 334 -3.87 -29.56 21.28
N ASP A 335 -4.28 -29.32 22.52
CA ASP A 335 -4.02 -30.18 23.68
C ASP A 335 -5.23 -30.21 24.63
N PRO A 336 -6.11 -31.22 24.51
CA PRO A 336 -7.32 -31.33 25.32
C PRO A 336 -7.05 -31.51 26.82
N SER A 337 -5.84 -31.94 27.19
CA SER A 337 -5.45 -32.19 28.58
C SER A 337 -4.77 -30.99 29.23
N ASN A 338 -4.64 -29.87 28.52
CA ASN A 338 -3.92 -28.72 29.00
C ASN A 338 -4.63 -28.05 30.19
N GLY A 339 -4.08 -28.22 31.41
CA GLY A 339 -4.69 -27.71 32.63
C GLY A 339 -4.92 -26.20 32.65
N GLU A 340 -3.96 -25.42 32.14
CA GLU A 340 -4.02 -23.95 32.12
C GLU A 340 -5.10 -23.45 31.15
N ALA A 341 -5.25 -24.11 30.00
CA ALA A 341 -6.32 -23.79 29.05
C ALA A 341 -7.71 -24.22 29.57
N LEU A 342 -7.81 -25.39 30.22
CA LEU A 342 -9.06 -25.88 30.83
C LEU A 342 -9.54 -24.96 31.95
N GLU A 343 -8.63 -24.53 32.83
CA GLU A 343 -8.93 -23.59 33.91
C GLU A 343 -9.38 -22.24 33.35
N GLY A 344 -8.64 -21.69 32.37
CA GLY A 344 -8.99 -20.45 31.70
C GLY A 344 -10.34 -20.51 30.99
N TYR A 345 -10.63 -21.62 30.32
CA TYR A 345 -11.91 -21.88 29.68
C TYR A 345 -13.06 -21.91 30.70
N ARG A 346 -12.93 -22.70 31.78
CA ARG A 346 -13.95 -22.78 32.83
C ARG A 346 -14.20 -21.43 33.48
N ALA A 347 -13.15 -20.70 33.84
CA ALA A 347 -13.25 -19.38 34.46
C ALA A 347 -14.00 -18.39 33.56
N CYS A 348 -13.68 -18.34 32.26
CA CYS A 348 -14.43 -17.51 31.32
C CYS A 348 -15.88 -17.95 31.16
N SER A 349 -16.14 -19.26 31.11
CA SER A 349 -17.48 -19.81 30.92
C SER A 349 -18.39 -19.47 32.11
N THR A 350 -17.90 -19.65 33.33
CA THR A 350 -18.64 -19.25 34.54
C THR A 350 -18.96 -17.76 34.54
N GLN A 351 -17.99 -16.90 34.16
CA GLN A 351 -18.22 -15.46 34.14
C GLN A 351 -19.25 -15.05 33.06
N LEU A 352 -19.23 -15.72 31.90
CA LEU A 352 -20.17 -15.48 30.81
C LEU A 352 -21.60 -15.90 31.20
N ASN A 353 -21.74 -17.08 31.83
CA ASN A 353 -23.02 -17.61 32.29
C ASN A 353 -23.61 -16.82 33.46
N SER A 354 -22.77 -16.10 34.20
CA SER A 354 -23.21 -15.29 35.35
C SER A 354 -23.89 -13.98 34.93
N ASN A 355 -23.57 -13.42 33.75
CA ASN A 355 -24.19 -12.20 33.21
C ASN A 355 -24.75 -12.36 31.77
N PRO A 356 -25.79 -13.20 31.55
CA PRO A 356 -26.33 -13.45 30.21
C PRO A 356 -26.85 -12.19 29.49
N GLU A 357 -27.39 -11.22 30.24
CA GLU A 357 -27.94 -9.99 29.67
C GLU A 357 -26.86 -9.05 29.11
N GLU A 358 -25.70 -8.95 29.77
CA GLU A 358 -24.59 -8.13 29.29
C GLU A 358 -23.96 -8.73 28.03
N VAL A 359 -23.88 -10.06 27.97
CA VAL A 359 -23.38 -10.79 26.79
C VAL A 359 -24.30 -10.55 25.60
N ARG A 360 -25.62 -10.67 25.81
CA ARG A 360 -26.61 -10.35 24.77
C ARG A 360 -26.51 -8.90 24.32
N LYS A 361 -26.36 -7.94 25.25
CA LYS A 361 -26.21 -6.52 24.93
C LYS A 361 -24.93 -6.24 24.12
N ARG A 362 -23.80 -6.85 24.49
CA ARG A 362 -22.51 -6.69 23.82
C ARG A 362 -22.53 -7.31 22.42
N ALA A 363 -23.07 -8.52 22.29
CA ALA A 363 -23.16 -9.20 21.00
C ALA A 363 -24.10 -8.46 20.04
N MET A 364 -25.22 -7.91 20.55
CA MET A 364 -26.11 -7.06 19.76
C MET A 364 -25.50 -5.69 19.41
N ALA A 365 -24.36 -5.29 20.00
CA ALA A 365 -23.63 -4.09 19.60
C ALA A 365 -22.69 -4.34 18.41
N ASP A 366 -22.39 -5.60 18.06
CA ASP A 366 -21.56 -5.95 16.90
C ASP A 366 -22.41 -5.94 15.60
N PRO A 367 -22.12 -5.07 14.62
CA PRO A 367 -22.87 -5.00 13.37
C PRO A 367 -22.84 -6.30 12.55
N GLU A 368 -21.75 -7.08 12.60
CA GLU A 368 -21.67 -8.36 11.90
C GLU A 368 -22.62 -9.38 12.53
N VAL A 369 -22.67 -9.42 13.86
CA VAL A 369 -23.60 -10.32 14.59
C VAL A 369 -25.06 -9.96 14.27
N GLN A 370 -25.39 -8.67 14.20
CA GLN A 370 -26.73 -8.23 13.80
C GLN A 370 -27.09 -8.66 12.37
N GLN A 371 -26.14 -8.58 11.43
CA GLN A 371 -26.35 -9.02 10.06
C GLN A 371 -26.59 -10.53 10.00
N ILE A 372 -25.79 -11.32 10.73
CA ILE A 372 -25.96 -12.77 10.84
C ILE A 372 -27.34 -13.13 11.40
N LEU A 373 -27.81 -12.44 12.44
CA LEU A 373 -29.14 -12.67 13.03
C LEU A 373 -30.30 -12.15 12.16
N ARG A 374 -30.06 -11.33 11.14
CA ARG A 374 -31.07 -10.89 10.17
C ARG A 374 -31.18 -11.81 8.96
N ASP A 375 -30.19 -12.67 8.75
CA ASP A 375 -30.16 -13.66 7.67
C ASP A 375 -31.28 -14.72 7.89
N PRO A 376 -32.27 -14.81 6.99
CA PRO A 376 -33.36 -15.78 7.11
C PRO A 376 -32.87 -17.23 7.16
N ALA A 377 -31.80 -17.57 6.41
CA ALA A 377 -31.24 -18.92 6.41
C ALA A 377 -30.61 -19.25 7.76
N MET A 378 -29.90 -18.28 8.36
CA MET A 378 -29.29 -18.49 9.67
C MET A 378 -30.33 -18.60 10.78
N ARG A 379 -31.43 -17.85 10.72
CA ARG A 379 -32.55 -17.99 11.68
C ARG A 379 -33.13 -19.40 11.69
N CYS A 380 -33.37 -19.98 10.50
CA CYS A 380 -33.86 -21.35 10.38
C CYS A 380 -32.86 -22.35 10.97
N ILE A 381 -31.56 -22.16 10.77
CA ILE A 381 -30.52 -23.04 11.32
C ILE A 381 -30.47 -22.94 12.86
N LEU A 382 -30.57 -21.73 13.42
CA LEU A 382 -30.60 -21.52 14.87
C LEU A 382 -31.85 -22.11 15.54
N GLU A 383 -32.99 -22.07 14.86
CA GLU A 383 -34.24 -22.70 15.31
C GLU A 383 -34.15 -24.23 15.25
N GLN A 384 -33.57 -24.77 14.17
CA GLN A 384 -33.27 -26.20 14.06
C GLN A 384 -32.29 -26.67 15.14
N MET A 385 -31.28 -25.86 15.47
CA MET A 385 -30.31 -26.17 16.54
C MET A 385 -30.98 -26.25 17.93
N GLN A 386 -32.04 -25.48 18.19
CA GLN A 386 -32.80 -25.60 19.45
C GLN A 386 -33.65 -26.87 19.52
N GLN A 387 -34.09 -27.39 18.38
CA GLN A 387 -34.94 -28.58 18.29
C GLN A 387 -34.13 -29.87 18.16
N ASP A 388 -33.01 -29.85 17.45
CA ASP A 388 -32.09 -30.96 17.25
C ASP A 388 -30.61 -30.51 17.19
N PRO A 389 -29.83 -30.75 18.26
CA PRO A 389 -28.40 -30.45 18.30
C PRO A 389 -27.56 -31.21 17.26
N HIS A 390 -28.02 -32.35 16.73
CA HIS A 390 -27.27 -33.14 15.75
C HIS A 390 -27.33 -32.53 14.34
N ALA A 391 -28.40 -31.82 14.02
CA ALA A 391 -28.56 -31.11 12.74
C ALA A 391 -27.47 -30.04 12.52
N LEU A 392 -26.85 -29.53 13.59
CA LEU A 392 -25.76 -28.56 13.51
C LEU A 392 -24.53 -29.11 12.77
N GLN A 393 -24.24 -30.41 12.89
CA GLN A 393 -23.08 -31.03 12.24
C GLN A 393 -23.16 -30.99 10.71
N ASP A 394 -24.37 -31.10 10.15
CA ASP A 394 -24.57 -31.04 8.71
C ASP A 394 -24.44 -29.61 8.16
N HIS A 395 -24.87 -28.61 8.93
CA HIS A 395 -24.73 -27.20 8.57
C HIS A 395 -23.29 -26.70 8.68
N LEU A 396 -22.49 -27.26 9.59
CA LEU A 396 -21.06 -26.96 9.74
C LEU A 396 -20.20 -27.45 8.56
N LYS A 397 -20.73 -28.32 7.67
CA LYS A 397 -20.04 -28.72 6.43
C LYS A 397 -19.92 -27.58 5.43
N ASN A 398 -20.80 -26.57 5.51
CA ASN A 398 -20.71 -25.39 4.67
C ASN A 398 -19.79 -24.34 5.33
N PRO A 399 -18.68 -23.94 4.68
CA PRO A 399 -17.69 -23.03 5.27
C PRO A 399 -18.26 -21.64 5.61
N ASP A 400 -19.22 -21.14 4.82
CA ASP A 400 -19.83 -19.83 5.06
C ASP A 400 -20.74 -19.85 6.29
N ILE A 401 -21.48 -20.94 6.48
CA ILE A 401 -22.36 -21.15 7.63
C ILE A 401 -21.51 -21.39 8.88
N ALA A 402 -20.44 -22.20 8.76
CA ALA A 402 -19.50 -22.45 9.84
C ALA A 402 -18.83 -21.17 10.35
N ALA A 403 -18.40 -20.27 9.45
CA ALA A 403 -17.81 -18.98 9.83
C ALA A 403 -18.82 -18.09 10.57
N LYS A 404 -20.08 -18.03 10.12
CA LYS A 404 -21.14 -17.28 10.81
C LYS A 404 -21.47 -17.86 12.18
N ILE A 405 -21.54 -19.19 12.31
CA ILE A 405 -21.74 -19.87 13.60
C ILE A 405 -20.56 -19.59 14.54
N GLN A 406 -19.32 -19.71 14.05
CA GLN A 406 -18.12 -19.40 14.81
C GLN A 406 -18.13 -17.96 15.33
N LYS A 407 -18.56 -16.99 14.52
CA LYS A 407 -18.72 -15.60 14.93
C LYS A 407 -19.77 -15.43 16.04
N LEU A 408 -20.89 -16.16 15.97
CA LEU A 408 -21.90 -16.16 17.03
C LEU A 408 -21.38 -16.78 18.34
N LEU A 409 -20.57 -17.85 18.26
CA LEU A 409 -19.86 -18.43 19.41
C LEU A 409 -18.85 -17.45 20.01
N GLU A 410 -18.07 -16.75 19.19
CA GLU A 410 -17.13 -15.69 19.62
C GLU A 410 -17.83 -14.51 20.32
N SER A 411 -19.09 -14.25 19.96
CA SER A 411 -19.93 -13.23 20.60
C SER A 411 -20.54 -13.70 21.94
N GLY A 412 -20.54 -15.00 22.21
CA GLY A 412 -21.13 -15.60 23.41
C GLY A 412 -22.66 -15.71 23.41
N LEU A 413 -23.34 -15.46 22.27
CA LEU A 413 -24.80 -15.61 22.16
C LEU A 413 -25.27 -17.06 22.14
N ILE A 414 -24.39 -17.97 21.73
CA ILE A 414 -24.67 -19.39 21.56
C ILE A 414 -23.54 -20.14 22.26
N ALA A 415 -23.88 -21.24 22.90
CA ALA A 415 -22.94 -22.24 23.39
C ALA A 415 -23.31 -23.58 22.75
N ILE A 416 -22.30 -24.35 22.31
CA ILE A 416 -22.48 -25.76 21.95
C ILE A 416 -22.22 -26.55 23.23
N HIS A 417 -23.23 -27.28 23.70
CA HIS A 417 -23.17 -28.13 24.89
C HIS A 417 -22.92 -29.59 24.53
#